data_AF-A0A7Y5UMX4-F1
#
_entry.id   AF-A0A7Y5UMX4-F1
#
_cell.length_a   1.000
_cell.length_b   1.000
_cell.length_c   1.000
_cell.angle_alpha   90.00
_cell.angle_beta   90.00
_cell.angle_gamma   90.00
#
_symmetry.space_group_name_H-M   'P 1'
#
loop_
_entity.id
_entity.type
_entity.pdbx_description
1 polymer ?
#
loop_
_entity_poly.entity_id
_entity_poly.type
_entity_poly.pdbx_seq_one_letter_code
_entity_poly.pdbx_strand_id
1 'polypeptide(L)'
;MALTLLHPPLSAAMTISSDERAFFVAMGERIASLRKARNLTQTQLAEALGVTQQTVQAYEAGSRRIPVSALPVVARTLSVSLMVLFGEEQEKGEKATARKRGPVPQWQQHIEAIARLPRSRQQFVAEMLRNVLGEGAAR
;
A
#
# COMPACT_ATOMS: atom_id res chain seq x y z
N MET A 1 -12.91 48.29 22.60
CA MET A 1 -13.54 47.01 22.19
C MET A 1 -12.62 46.25 21.27
N ALA A 2 -11.77 45.37 21.81
CA ALA A 2 -11.03 44.38 21.04
C ALA A 2 -11.32 43.03 21.67
N LEU A 3 -12.21 42.27 21.05
CA LEU A 3 -12.62 40.95 21.50
C LEU A 3 -11.54 39.96 21.06
N THR A 4 -10.70 39.52 22.01
CA THR A 4 -9.68 38.51 21.79
C THR A 4 -10.38 37.20 21.41
N LEU A 5 -10.32 36.83 20.13
CA LEU A 5 -10.83 35.56 19.64
C LEU A 5 -9.97 34.42 20.22
N LEU A 6 -10.50 33.81 21.26
CA LEU A 6 -10.08 32.52 21.79
C LEU A 6 -10.12 31.50 20.63
N HIS A 7 -8.97 31.14 20.08
CA HIS A 7 -8.90 29.99 19.19
C HIS A 7 -9.14 28.75 20.07
N PRO A 8 -10.20 27.96 19.83
CA PRO A 8 -10.35 26.70 20.53
C PRO A 8 -9.17 25.78 20.14
N PRO A 9 -8.61 24.99 21.07
CA PRO A 9 -7.61 24.00 20.70
C PRO A 9 -8.23 23.04 19.69
N LEU A 10 -7.49 22.73 18.62
CA LEU A 10 -7.76 21.62 17.70
C LEU A 10 -7.64 20.29 18.48
N SER A 11 -8.61 20.03 19.34
CA SER A 11 -8.75 18.79 20.09
C SER A 11 -10.23 18.41 20.16
N ALA A 12 -10.87 18.41 18.99
CA ALA A 12 -12.11 17.68 18.80
C ALA A 12 -11.73 16.25 18.42
N ALA A 13 -12.01 15.34 19.35
CA ALA A 13 -12.01 13.91 19.15
C ALA A 13 -12.61 13.53 17.77
N MET A 14 -11.76 13.10 16.85
CA MET A 14 -12.23 12.21 15.79
C MET A 14 -12.51 10.88 16.48
N THR A 15 -13.78 10.62 16.77
CA THR A 15 -14.24 9.34 17.31
C THR A 15 -13.68 8.23 16.42
N ILE A 16 -12.75 7.47 16.98
CA ILE A 16 -12.13 6.34 16.31
C ILE A 16 -13.26 5.41 15.88
N SER A 17 -13.46 5.26 14.57
CA SER A 17 -14.30 4.16 14.07
C SER A 17 -13.69 2.84 14.57
N SER A 18 -14.53 1.86 14.95
CA SER A 18 -14.06 0.53 15.37
C SER A 18 -13.01 -0.03 14.40
N ASP A 19 -13.22 0.21 13.12
CA ASP A 19 -12.39 -0.27 12.02
C ASP A 19 -11.02 0.41 12.01
N GLU A 20 -10.97 1.71 12.31
CA GLU A 20 -9.72 2.45 12.38
C GLU A 20 -8.87 1.99 13.58
N ARG A 21 -9.51 1.67 14.71
CA ARG A 21 -8.80 1.08 15.86
C ARG A 21 -8.22 -0.29 15.49
N ALA A 22 -9.04 -1.14 14.89
CA ALA A 22 -8.63 -2.48 14.48
C ALA A 22 -7.43 -2.43 13.50
N PHE A 23 -7.45 -1.48 12.56
CA PHE A 23 -6.34 -1.24 11.65
C PHE A 23 -5.03 -0.91 12.37
N PHE A 24 -5.04 0.06 13.29
CA PHE A 24 -3.82 0.45 14.00
C PHE A 24 -3.29 -0.63 14.96
N VAL A 25 -4.18 -1.41 15.59
CA VAL A 25 -3.79 -2.57 16.40
C VAL A 25 -3.09 -3.61 15.53
N ALA A 26 -3.71 -4.02 14.42
CA ALA A 26 -3.12 -5.01 13.52
C ALA A 26 -1.79 -4.54 12.90
N MET A 27 -1.68 -3.26 12.54
CA MET A 27 -0.43 -2.68 12.05
C MET A 27 0.66 -2.64 13.14
N GLY A 28 0.29 -2.29 14.38
CA GLY A 28 1.18 -2.31 15.53
C GLY A 28 1.73 -3.69 15.83
N GLU A 29 0.88 -4.72 15.82
CA GLU A 29 1.26 -6.13 16.00
C GLU A 29 2.24 -6.61 14.91
N ARG A 30 2.01 -6.23 13.65
CA ARG A 30 2.92 -6.52 12.54
C ARG A 30 4.28 -5.86 12.74
N ILE A 31 4.31 -4.59 13.12
CA ILE A 31 5.55 -3.86 13.41
C ILE A 31 6.32 -4.53 14.55
N ALA A 32 5.64 -4.90 15.64
CA ALA A 32 6.26 -5.59 16.77
C ALA A 32 6.85 -6.94 16.35
N SER A 33 6.12 -7.70 15.53
CA SER A 33 6.57 -9.01 15.03
C SER A 33 7.78 -8.89 14.11
N LEU A 34 7.77 -7.92 13.17
CA LEU A 34 8.88 -7.66 12.26
C LEU A 34 10.12 -7.13 12.99
N ARG A 35 9.93 -6.30 14.01
CA ARG A 35 11.00 -5.81 14.88
C ARG A 35 11.68 -6.97 15.62
N LYS A 36 10.89 -7.83 16.27
CA LYS A 36 11.39 -9.05 16.95
C LYS A 36 12.12 -9.97 15.98
N ALA A 37 11.59 -10.18 14.77
CA ALA A 37 12.24 -10.98 13.73
C ALA A 37 13.60 -10.42 13.27
N ARG A 38 13.85 -9.13 13.50
CA ARG A 38 15.14 -8.45 13.24
C ARG A 38 16.01 -8.27 14.48
N ASN A 39 15.65 -8.90 15.61
CA ASN A 39 16.36 -8.76 16.88
C ASN A 39 16.52 -7.30 17.34
N LEU A 40 15.59 -6.42 16.97
CA LEU A 40 15.60 -5.03 17.38
C LEU A 40 14.81 -4.85 18.69
N THR A 41 15.28 -4.02 19.60
CA THR A 41 14.53 -3.58 20.78
C THR A 41 13.59 -2.43 20.44
N GLN A 42 12.58 -2.19 21.29
CA GLN A 42 11.71 -1.02 21.11
C GLN A 42 12.50 0.29 21.18
N THR A 43 13.54 0.36 22.01
CA THR A 43 14.43 1.52 22.14
C THR A 43 15.19 1.78 20.84
N GLN A 44 15.74 0.74 20.20
CA GLN A 44 16.45 0.88 18.92
C GLN A 44 15.52 1.36 17.79
N LEU A 45 14.28 0.86 17.74
CA LEU A 45 13.30 1.36 16.77
C LEU A 45 12.91 2.82 17.08
N ALA A 46 12.82 3.18 18.36
CA ALA A 46 12.49 4.53 18.80
C ALA A 46 13.59 5.53 18.44
N GLU A 47 14.86 5.16 18.62
CA GLU A 47 16.03 5.94 18.21
C GLU A 47 16.01 6.23 16.71
N ALA A 48 15.76 5.22 15.87
CA ALA A 48 15.66 5.38 14.42
C ALA A 48 14.52 6.33 13.99
N LEU A 49 13.46 6.40 14.81
CA LEU A 49 12.27 7.24 14.57
C LEU A 49 12.38 8.63 15.21
N GLY A 50 13.38 8.89 16.05
CA GLY A 50 13.48 10.12 16.84
C GLY A 50 12.35 10.29 17.85
N VAL A 51 11.83 9.19 18.40
CA VAL A 51 10.76 9.18 19.41
C VAL A 51 11.18 8.42 20.67
N THR A 52 10.33 8.43 21.70
CA THR A 52 10.58 7.68 22.94
C THR A 52 10.23 6.20 22.81
N GLN A 53 10.84 5.34 23.62
CA GLN A 53 10.49 3.91 23.69
C GLN A 53 8.99 3.72 24.00
N GLN A 54 8.41 4.51 24.91
CA GLN A 54 6.98 4.42 25.23
C GLN A 54 6.10 4.76 24.03
N THR A 55 6.57 5.65 23.15
CA THR A 55 5.86 5.99 21.91
C THR A 55 5.82 4.80 20.96
N VAL A 56 6.94 4.10 20.77
CA VAL A 56 6.99 2.86 20.00
C VAL A 56 6.13 1.77 20.64
N GLN A 57 6.17 1.61 21.96
CA GLN A 57 5.30 0.67 22.67
C GLN A 57 3.81 0.96 22.42
N ALA A 58 3.41 2.23 22.45
CA ALA A 58 2.04 2.65 22.17
C ALA A 58 1.63 2.45 20.71
N TYR A 59 2.56 2.61 19.77
CA TYR A 59 2.37 2.25 18.36
C TYR A 59 2.14 0.75 18.19
N GLU A 60 3.01 -0.09 18.79
CA GLU A 60 2.91 -1.54 18.73
C GLU A 60 1.62 -2.08 19.37
N ALA A 61 1.12 -1.41 20.42
CA ALA A 61 -0.15 -1.75 21.05
C ALA A 61 -1.39 -1.20 20.32
N GLY A 62 -1.22 -0.39 19.27
CA GLY A 62 -2.31 0.30 18.57
C GLY A 62 -3.06 1.34 19.41
N SER A 63 -2.57 1.65 20.62
CA SER A 63 -3.15 2.67 21.51
C SER A 63 -2.82 4.09 21.06
N ARG A 64 -1.78 4.24 20.23
CA ARG A 64 -1.41 5.49 19.57
C ARG A 64 -1.27 5.28 18.06
N ARG A 65 -1.81 6.21 17.28
CA ARG A 65 -1.66 6.21 15.82
C ARG A 65 -0.22 6.51 15.42
N ILE A 66 0.25 5.79 14.42
CA ILE A 66 1.55 6.03 13.80
C ILE A 66 1.39 7.15 12.78
N PRO A 67 2.16 8.25 12.88
CA PRO A 67 2.15 9.29 11.85
C PRO A 67 2.54 8.71 10.50
N VAL A 68 1.82 9.08 9.43
CA VAL A 68 2.12 8.60 8.07
C VAL A 68 3.57 8.92 7.67
N SER A 69 4.09 10.06 8.11
CA SER A 69 5.49 10.48 7.90
C SER A 69 6.53 9.55 8.54
N ALA A 70 6.16 8.80 9.59
CA ALA A 70 7.04 7.85 10.25
C ALA A 70 7.10 6.50 9.53
N LEU A 71 6.07 6.12 8.76
CA LEU A 71 5.97 4.81 8.11
C LEU A 71 7.14 4.48 7.17
N PRO A 72 7.66 5.42 6.34
CA PRO A 72 8.83 5.14 5.50
C PRO A 72 10.08 4.82 6.32
N VAL A 73 10.25 5.45 7.48
CA VAL A 73 11.38 5.20 8.39
C VAL A 73 11.21 3.81 9.02
N VAL A 74 10.01 3.49 9.53
CA VAL A 74 9.70 2.16 10.07
C VAL A 74 10.02 1.07 9.04
N ALA A 75 9.54 1.22 7.80
CA ALA A 75 9.75 0.25 6.74
C ALA A 75 11.24 0.03 6.43
N ARG A 76 12.04 1.10 6.37
CA ARG A 76 13.50 1.02 6.15
C ARG A 76 14.23 0.35 7.33
N THR A 77 13.95 0.78 8.56
CA THR A 77 14.55 0.22 9.78
C THR A 77 14.22 -1.27 9.90
N LEU A 78 13.00 -1.64 9.53
CA LEU A 78 12.54 -3.02 9.50
C LEU A 78 12.76 -3.67 8.13
N SER A 79 13.60 -3.14 7.24
CA SER A 79 13.94 -3.67 5.90
C SER A 79 12.78 -4.40 5.17
N VAL A 80 11.60 -3.80 5.14
CA VAL A 80 10.39 -4.29 4.46
C VAL A 80 9.78 -3.18 3.59
N SER A 81 8.85 -3.54 2.71
CA SER A 81 8.03 -2.57 2.00
C SER A 81 6.90 -2.04 2.91
N LEU A 82 6.32 -0.89 2.55
CA LEU A 82 5.15 -0.35 3.24
C LEU A 82 3.94 -1.30 3.17
N MET A 83 3.78 -2.04 2.08
CA MET A 83 2.68 -3.00 1.89
C MET A 83 2.66 -4.06 3.00
N VAL A 84 3.84 -4.54 3.39
CA VAL A 84 3.98 -5.50 4.49
C VAL A 84 3.50 -4.92 5.82
N LEU A 85 3.70 -3.62 6.07
CA LEU A 85 3.19 -2.97 7.29
C LEU A 85 1.66 -2.88 7.29
N PHE A 86 1.06 -2.68 6.11
CA PHE A 86 -0.39 -2.63 5.94
C PHE A 86 -1.07 -4.01 5.96
N GLY A 87 -0.29 -5.10 6.01
CA GLY A 87 -0.83 -6.45 6.01
C GLY A 87 -1.18 -6.97 4.60
N GLU A 88 -0.72 -6.26 3.57
CA GLU A 88 -0.75 -6.76 2.20
C GLU A 88 0.47 -7.67 2.04
N GLU A 89 0.23 -8.98 2.14
CA GLU A 89 1.24 -10.00 1.94
C GLU A 89 1.88 -9.81 0.56
N GLN A 90 3.18 -9.49 0.53
CA GLN A 90 4.01 -10.13 -0.48
C GLN A 90 4.24 -11.53 0.03
N GLU A 91 3.54 -12.50 -0.56
CA GLU A 91 3.84 -13.92 -0.40
C GLU A 91 5.36 -14.10 -0.35
N LYS A 92 5.87 -14.51 0.82
CA LYS A 92 7.30 -14.71 1.02
C LYS A 92 7.75 -15.89 0.17
N GLY A 93 8.36 -15.57 -0.96
CA GLY A 93 9.20 -16.48 -1.74
C GLY A 93 10.52 -15.77 -2.03
N GLU A 94 11.56 -16.23 -1.35
CA GLU A 94 12.94 -15.89 -1.61
C GLU A 94 13.28 -16.05 -3.10
N LYS A 95 13.61 -14.93 -3.72
CA LYS A 95 14.80 -14.68 -4.54
C LYS A 95 14.57 -13.34 -5.20
N ALA A 96 15.63 -12.55 -5.32
CA ALA A 96 15.81 -11.65 -6.44
C ALA A 96 15.95 -12.45 -7.76
N THR A 97 15.07 -13.41 -8.01
CA THR A 97 14.75 -13.85 -9.36
C THR A 97 13.67 -12.90 -9.80
N ALA A 98 13.98 -12.14 -10.84
CA ALA A 98 13.02 -11.59 -11.77
C ALA A 98 11.59 -12.04 -11.45
N ARG A 99 10.69 -11.10 -11.14
CA ARG A 99 9.34 -11.21 -11.66
C ARG A 99 9.50 -11.37 -13.17
N LYS A 100 9.79 -12.59 -13.62
CA LYS A 100 9.31 -13.06 -14.90
C LYS A 100 7.82 -12.96 -14.68
N ARG A 101 7.28 -11.78 -15.04
CA ARG A 101 5.99 -11.68 -15.72
C ARG A 101 5.82 -13.04 -16.38
N GLY A 102 4.84 -13.84 -15.94
CA GLY A 102 4.51 -15.06 -16.65
C GLY A 102 4.46 -14.74 -18.14
N PRO A 103 4.77 -15.70 -19.04
CA PRO A 103 4.77 -15.45 -20.48
C PRO A 103 3.59 -14.55 -20.80
N VAL A 104 3.88 -13.36 -21.36
CA VAL A 104 2.88 -12.29 -21.56
C VAL A 104 1.61 -12.98 -22.03
N PRO A 105 0.46 -12.85 -21.34
CA PRO A 105 -0.76 -13.54 -21.71
C PRO A 105 -0.92 -13.49 -23.22
N GLN A 106 -1.21 -14.63 -23.88
CA GLN A 106 -1.19 -14.70 -25.35
C GLN A 106 -1.99 -13.54 -25.98
N TRP A 107 -3.11 -13.17 -25.35
CA TRP A 107 -3.91 -11.99 -25.68
C TRP A 107 -3.14 -10.64 -25.69
N GLN A 108 -2.32 -10.38 -24.67
CA GLN A 108 -1.49 -9.17 -24.63
C GLN A 108 -0.43 -9.17 -25.74
N GLN A 109 0.15 -10.33 -26.07
CA GLN A 109 1.08 -10.45 -27.20
C GLN A 109 0.36 -10.16 -28.53
N HIS A 110 -0.87 -10.63 -28.69
CA HIS A 110 -1.68 -10.36 -29.87
C HIS A 110 -2.02 -8.87 -30.00
N ILE A 111 -2.40 -8.18 -28.92
CA ILE A 111 -2.66 -6.74 -28.94
C ILE A 111 -1.42 -5.96 -29.40
N GLU A 112 -0.25 -6.29 -28.87
CA GLU A 112 1.01 -5.64 -29.25
C GLU A 112 1.37 -5.91 -30.72
N ALA A 113 1.13 -7.13 -31.20
CA ALA A 113 1.32 -7.48 -32.61
C ALA A 113 0.36 -6.71 -33.53
N ILE A 114 -0.93 -6.62 -33.15
CA ILE A 114 -1.95 -5.86 -33.89
C ILE A 114 -1.57 -4.38 -33.99
N ALA A 115 -1.07 -3.79 -32.91
CA ALA A 115 -0.64 -2.39 -32.87
C ALA A 115 0.51 -2.07 -33.86
N ARG A 116 1.31 -3.07 -34.25
CA ARG A 116 2.41 -2.93 -35.24
C ARG A 116 1.98 -3.17 -36.68
N LEU A 117 0.77 -3.66 -36.92
CA LEU A 117 0.28 -3.93 -38.28
C LEU A 117 -0.01 -2.63 -39.06
N PRO A 118 0.01 -2.67 -40.40
CA PRO A 118 -0.51 -1.59 -41.24
C PRO A 118 -1.97 -1.23 -40.91
N ARG A 119 -2.33 0.05 -41.08
CA ARG A 119 -3.67 0.57 -40.72
C ARG A 119 -4.84 -0.22 -41.32
N SER A 120 -4.71 -0.74 -42.54
CA SER A 120 -5.73 -1.59 -43.17
C SER A 120 -5.96 -2.92 -42.44
N ARG A 121 -4.89 -3.55 -41.94
CA ARG A 121 -4.97 -4.79 -41.14
C ARG A 121 -5.52 -4.52 -39.75
N GLN A 122 -5.19 -3.36 -39.15
CA GLN A 122 -5.79 -2.94 -37.88
C GLN A 122 -7.30 -2.75 -38.00
N GLN A 123 -7.76 -2.10 -39.09
CA GLN A 123 -9.19 -1.89 -39.37
C GLN A 123 -9.95 -3.21 -39.51
N PHE A 124 -9.38 -4.16 -40.23
CA PHE A 124 -9.95 -5.51 -40.38
C PHE A 124 -10.09 -6.23 -39.03
N VAL A 125 -9.06 -6.18 -38.17
CA VAL A 125 -9.13 -6.77 -36.82
C VAL A 125 -10.19 -6.10 -35.95
N ALA A 126 -10.29 -4.76 -36.01
CA ALA A 126 -11.31 -4.04 -35.28
C ALA A 126 -12.73 -4.39 -35.74
N GLU A 127 -12.94 -4.64 -37.03
CA GLU A 127 -14.23 -5.07 -37.58
C GLU A 127 -14.61 -6.49 -37.13
N MET A 128 -13.67 -7.43 -37.16
CA MET A 128 -13.90 -8.78 -36.64
C MET A 128 -14.30 -8.75 -35.16
N LEU A 129 -13.61 -7.93 -34.34
CA LEU A 129 -13.94 -7.78 -32.92
C LEU A 129 -15.32 -7.18 -32.70
N ARG A 130 -15.71 -6.13 -33.44
CA ARG A 130 -17.07 -5.56 -33.37
C ARG A 130 -18.15 -6.59 -33.67
N ASN A 131 -17.91 -7.45 -34.66
CA ASN A 131 -18.85 -8.51 -35.04
C ASN A 131 -18.96 -9.58 -33.95
N VAL A 132 -17.83 -10.01 -33.38
CA VAL A 132 -17.80 -11.00 -32.29
C VAL A 132 -18.42 -10.46 -31.00
N LEU A 133 -18.22 -9.18 -30.69
CA LEU A 133 -18.78 -8.52 -29.51
C LEU A 133 -20.25 -8.13 -29.69
N GLY A 134 -20.84 -8.36 -30.87
CA GLY A 134 -22.25 -8.04 -31.14
C GLY A 134 -22.55 -6.54 -31.27
N GLU A 135 -21.52 -5.69 -31.33
CA GLU A 135 -21.64 -4.22 -31.39
C GLU A 135 -22.19 -3.73 -32.75
N GLY A 136 -22.33 -4.62 -33.73
CA GLY A 136 -22.92 -4.34 -35.06
C GLY A 136 -24.38 -4.75 -35.25
N ALA A 137 -25.01 -5.44 -34.28
CA ALA A 137 -26.36 -6.01 -34.44
C ALA A 137 -27.48 -5.18 -33.77
N ALA A 138 -27.19 -3.96 -33.31
CA ALA A 138 -28.19 -3.05 -32.78
C ALA A 138 -28.63 -2.04 -33.85
N ARG A 139 -29.39 -2.51 -34.85
CA ARG A 139 -30.34 -1.71 -35.64
C ARG A 139 -31.52 -2.56 -36.05
#